data_AF-A0A428ZS33-F1
#
_entry.id   AF-A0A428ZS33-F1
#
_cell.length_a   1.000
_cell.length_b   1.000
_cell.length_c   1.000
_cell.angle_alpha   90.00
_cell.angle_beta   90.00
_cell.angle_gamma   90.00
#
_symmetry.space_group_name_H-M   'P 1'
#
loop_
_entity.id
_entity.type
_entity.pdbx_description
1 polymer ?
#
loop_
_entity_poly.entity_id
_entity_poly.type
_entity_poly.pdbx_seq_one_letter_code
_entity_poly.pdbx_strand_id
1 'polypeptide(L)'
;MTETPTLEISGAATPAGTKLKFGAQAVIPTFSRYAKGNLGFTVTVESVKAPDADIDKLPLKDEDKAKLRGKNFFFVRAVLENLDGVNFTQYQAPLFTASTKSGGWPGSLLGMSKVEVTGCAEELFAPSDFTTKGAKFSTCRLYFGVASDPITSLKYSEKPYDRDDKKAVIWQS
;
A
#
# COMPACT_ATOMS: atom_id res chain seq x y z
N MET A 1 -20.33 -16.23 14.99
CA MET A 1 -19.78 -14.88 14.66
C MET A 1 -18.53 -14.74 15.50
N THR A 2 -17.34 -14.76 14.89
CA THR A 2 -16.08 -14.49 15.60
C THR A 2 -15.91 -12.97 15.66
N GLU A 3 -15.90 -12.41 16.87
CA GLU A 3 -15.65 -10.99 17.07
C GLU A 3 -14.26 -10.59 16.54
N THR A 4 -14.19 -9.48 15.82
CA THR A 4 -12.92 -8.90 15.38
C THR A 4 -12.12 -8.49 16.62
N PRO A 5 -10.88 -8.99 16.81
CA PRO A 5 -10.09 -8.65 17.99
C PRO A 5 -9.79 -7.15 18.04
N THR A 6 -9.80 -6.58 19.24
CA THR A 6 -9.37 -5.19 19.46
C THR A 6 -7.86 -5.08 19.24
N LEU A 7 -7.46 -4.14 18.38
CA LEU A 7 -6.07 -3.78 18.14
C LEU A 7 -5.73 -2.55 18.98
N GLU A 8 -4.58 -2.55 19.64
CA GLU A 8 -4.15 -1.48 20.55
C GLU A 8 -2.76 -1.01 20.16
N ILE A 9 -2.55 0.31 20.15
CA ILE A 9 -1.23 0.90 19.95
C ILE A 9 -0.48 0.79 21.28
N SER A 10 0.45 -0.15 21.37
CA SER A 10 1.23 -0.40 22.58
C SER A 10 2.59 -1.00 22.26
N GLY A 11 3.52 -0.92 23.22
CA GLY A 11 4.84 -1.52 23.09
C GLY A 11 5.61 -0.99 21.88
N ALA A 12 5.97 -1.89 20.97
CA ALA A 12 6.75 -1.58 19.77
C ALA A 12 5.94 -0.95 18.62
N ALA A 13 4.62 -0.79 18.77
CA ALA A 13 3.76 -0.21 17.75
C ALA A 13 4.16 1.24 17.43
N THR A 14 4.11 1.60 16.14
CA THR A 14 4.32 2.97 15.70
C THR A 14 3.25 3.89 16.32
N PRO A 15 3.65 4.97 17.03
CA PRO A 15 2.70 5.87 17.67
C PRO A 15 1.70 6.48 16.68
N ALA A 16 0.49 6.76 17.14
CA ALA A 16 -0.51 7.50 16.37
C ALA A 16 0.02 8.86 15.93
N GLY A 17 -0.27 9.25 14.68
CA GLY A 17 0.15 10.53 14.10
C GLY A 17 1.61 10.58 13.65
N THR A 18 2.32 9.44 13.68
CA THR A 18 3.72 9.38 13.28
C THR A 18 3.89 9.68 11.80
N LYS A 19 4.86 10.54 11.50
CA LYS A 19 5.30 10.87 10.13
C LYS A 19 6.65 10.23 9.86
N LEU A 20 6.71 9.41 8.83
CA LEU A 20 7.88 8.65 8.38
C LEU A 20 8.31 9.13 7.01
N LYS A 21 9.59 8.92 6.68
CA LYS A 21 10.07 9.04 5.31
C LYS A 21 9.65 7.80 4.51
N PHE A 22 9.41 7.93 3.21
CA PHE A 22 9.29 6.76 2.34
C PHE A 22 10.51 5.83 2.52
N GLY A 23 10.25 4.52 2.58
CA GLY A 23 11.26 3.48 2.86
C GLY A 23 11.51 3.21 4.35
N ALA A 24 11.05 4.05 5.28
CA ALA A 24 11.11 3.74 6.70
C ALA A 24 10.03 2.71 7.09
N GLN A 25 10.35 1.82 8.03
CA GLN A 25 9.42 0.82 8.53
C GLN A 25 8.54 1.38 9.66
N ALA A 26 7.22 1.16 9.57
CA ALA A 26 6.29 1.29 10.70
C ALA A 26 5.97 -0.09 11.27
N VAL A 27 5.70 -0.19 12.56
CA VAL A 27 5.21 -1.40 13.22
C VAL A 27 3.72 -1.20 13.48
N ILE A 28 2.87 -2.01 12.85
CA ILE A 28 1.42 -1.87 12.94
C ILE A 28 0.84 -3.16 13.54
N PRO A 29 0.18 -3.07 14.71
CA PRO A 29 -0.62 -4.16 15.25
C PRO A 29 -1.75 -4.51 14.29
N THR A 30 -1.91 -5.78 13.99
CA THR A 30 -2.90 -6.28 13.05
C THR A 30 -3.39 -7.68 13.45
N PHE A 31 -4.35 -8.20 12.72
CA PHE A 31 -4.83 -9.57 12.88
C PHE A 31 -5.16 -10.19 11.52
N SER A 32 -5.01 -11.50 11.43
CA SER A 32 -5.64 -12.34 10.41
C SER A 32 -6.84 -13.06 11.01
N ARG A 33 -7.51 -13.89 10.22
CA ARG A 33 -8.52 -14.84 10.74
C ARG A 33 -7.96 -15.85 11.75
N TYR A 34 -6.63 -15.96 11.88
CA TYR A 34 -5.95 -16.98 12.68
C TYR A 34 -5.28 -16.44 13.94
N ALA A 35 -4.70 -15.24 13.87
CA ALA A 35 -3.89 -14.70 14.95
C ALA A 35 -3.82 -13.18 14.92
N LYS A 36 -3.50 -12.60 16.08
CA LYS A 36 -3.13 -11.19 16.26
C LYS A 36 -1.61 -11.09 16.44
N GLY A 37 -1.01 -10.05 15.90
CA GLY A 37 0.42 -9.75 16.05
C GLY A 37 0.80 -8.44 15.38
N ASN A 38 2.08 -8.23 15.16
CA ASN A 38 2.63 -7.04 14.53
C ASN A 38 3.19 -7.35 13.14
N LEU A 39 2.88 -6.45 12.19
CA LEU A 39 3.52 -6.43 10.89
C LEU A 39 4.37 -5.16 10.75
N GLY A 40 5.55 -5.31 10.16
CA GLY A 40 6.41 -4.22 9.72
C GLY A 40 5.96 -3.75 8.34
N PHE A 41 5.62 -2.48 8.18
CA PHE A 41 5.20 -1.88 6.93
C PHE A 41 6.26 -0.93 6.42
N THR A 42 6.82 -1.24 5.25
CA THR A 42 7.74 -0.36 4.53
C THR A 42 7.12 0.02 3.21
N VAL A 43 6.94 1.33 2.97
CA VAL A 43 6.25 1.81 1.77
C VAL A 43 7.14 2.77 0.98
N THR A 44 7.19 2.57 -0.33
CA THR A 44 7.95 3.39 -1.27
C THR A 44 7.10 3.81 -2.45
N VAL A 45 7.44 4.96 -3.04
CA VAL A 45 6.82 5.46 -4.27
C VAL A 45 7.89 5.60 -5.34
N GLU A 46 7.66 4.98 -6.48
CA GLU A 46 8.47 5.17 -7.68
C GLU A 46 7.63 5.93 -8.72
N SER A 47 8.23 6.91 -9.38
CA SER A 47 7.57 7.70 -10.44
C SER A 47 8.31 7.48 -11.75
N VAL A 48 7.62 6.96 -12.75
CA VAL A 48 8.17 6.77 -14.10
C VAL A 48 7.23 7.38 -15.12
N LYS A 49 7.77 7.83 -16.25
CA LYS A 49 6.93 8.16 -17.41
C LYS A 49 6.20 6.88 -17.85
N ALA A 50 4.88 6.96 -18.03
CA ALA A 50 4.09 5.81 -18.45
C ALA A 50 4.56 5.33 -19.83
N PRO A 51 5.12 4.10 -19.96
CA PRO A 51 5.59 3.61 -21.25
C PRO A 51 4.41 3.26 -22.15
N ASP A 52 4.56 3.53 -23.45
CA ASP A 52 3.42 3.33 -24.34
C ASP A 52 3.00 1.87 -24.46
N ALA A 53 3.98 0.96 -24.53
CA ALA A 53 3.76 -0.47 -24.56
C ALA A 53 3.05 -1.00 -23.29
N ASP A 54 3.24 -0.32 -22.16
CA ASP A 54 2.64 -0.71 -20.89
C ASP A 54 1.20 -0.21 -20.77
N ILE A 55 0.91 0.98 -21.31
CA ILE A 55 -0.46 1.48 -21.48
C ILE A 55 -1.26 0.57 -22.43
N ASP A 56 -0.63 0.05 -23.49
CA ASP A 56 -1.30 -0.81 -24.48
C ASP A 56 -1.75 -2.17 -23.92
N LYS A 57 -1.00 -2.70 -22.94
CA LYS A 57 -1.32 -3.95 -22.23
C LYS A 57 -2.50 -3.78 -21.25
N LEU A 58 -2.85 -2.55 -20.87
CA LEU A 58 -3.95 -2.31 -19.94
C LEU A 58 -5.28 -2.76 -20.59
N PRO A 59 -6.16 -3.47 -19.87
CA PRO A 59 -7.48 -3.88 -20.34
C PRO A 59 -8.48 -2.70 -20.29
N LEU A 60 -8.10 -1.59 -20.90
CA LEU A 60 -8.85 -0.34 -20.97
C LEU A 60 -9.26 -0.05 -22.41
N LYS A 61 -10.32 0.75 -22.57
CA LYS A 61 -10.70 1.31 -23.87
C LYS A 61 -9.63 2.28 -24.37
N ASP A 62 -9.51 2.44 -25.69
CA ASP A 62 -8.51 3.32 -26.29
C ASP A 62 -8.65 4.79 -25.83
N GLU A 63 -9.88 5.26 -25.59
CA GLU A 63 -10.15 6.59 -25.03
C GLU A 63 -9.53 6.78 -23.64
N ASP A 64 -9.53 5.74 -22.80
CA ASP A 64 -8.93 5.78 -21.47
C ASP A 64 -7.41 5.61 -21.53
N LYS A 65 -6.92 4.76 -22.44
CA LYS A 65 -5.48 4.66 -22.74
C LYS A 65 -4.91 5.99 -23.22
N ALA A 66 -5.63 6.72 -24.08
CA ALA A 66 -5.24 8.04 -24.57
C ALA A 66 -5.06 9.04 -23.42
N LYS A 67 -5.89 8.98 -22.38
CA LYS A 67 -5.74 9.81 -21.18
C LYS A 67 -4.47 9.49 -20.40
N LEU A 68 -3.90 8.29 -20.51
CA LEU A 68 -2.67 7.91 -19.82
C LEU A 68 -1.41 8.34 -20.58
N ARG A 69 -1.51 8.60 -21.89
CA ARG A 69 -0.38 9.03 -22.72
C ARG A 69 0.18 10.35 -22.19
N GLY A 70 1.49 10.42 -22.03
CA GLY A 70 2.19 11.59 -21.49
C GLY A 70 2.06 11.80 -19.97
N LYS A 71 1.37 10.90 -19.25
CA LYS A 71 1.35 10.88 -17.78
C LYS A 71 2.51 10.05 -17.23
N ASN A 72 2.69 10.15 -15.91
CA ASN A 72 3.54 9.26 -15.15
C ASN A 72 2.72 8.18 -14.47
N PHE A 73 3.30 7.00 -14.36
CA PHE A 73 2.90 5.97 -13.43
C PHE A 73 3.60 6.21 -12.09
N PHE A 74 2.83 6.08 -11.02
CA PHE A 74 3.34 6.06 -9.66
C PHE A 74 3.12 4.67 -9.08
N PHE A 75 4.21 3.94 -8.84
CA PHE A 75 4.17 2.61 -8.24
C PHE A 75 4.33 2.75 -6.74
N VAL A 76 3.25 2.48 -6.01
CA VAL A 76 3.25 2.41 -4.56
C VAL A 76 3.53 0.97 -4.16
N ARG A 77 4.76 0.69 -3.71
CA ARG A 77 5.16 -0.63 -3.25
C ARG A 77 5.13 -0.67 -1.74
N ALA A 78 4.44 -1.65 -1.17
CA ALA A 78 4.43 -1.92 0.25
C ALA A 78 5.03 -3.31 0.51
N VAL A 79 6.01 -3.37 1.41
CA VAL A 79 6.58 -4.61 1.93
C VAL A 79 6.10 -4.79 3.36
N LEU A 80 5.46 -5.92 3.61
CA LEU A 80 4.93 -6.34 4.90
C LEU A 80 5.82 -7.44 5.45
N GLU A 81 6.34 -7.26 6.65
CA GLU A 81 7.21 -8.21 7.34
C GLU A 81 6.52 -8.77 8.58
N ASN A 82 6.50 -10.09 8.74
CA ASN A 82 5.94 -10.73 9.92
C ASN A 82 6.91 -10.65 11.11
N LEU A 83 6.67 -9.73 12.04
CA LEU A 83 7.62 -9.46 13.13
C LEU A 83 7.50 -10.47 14.29
N ASP A 84 6.32 -11.05 14.45
CA ASP A 84 6.01 -11.92 15.60
C ASP A 84 6.05 -13.41 15.25
N GLY A 85 6.04 -13.76 13.96
CA GLY A 85 5.98 -15.15 13.50
C GLY A 85 4.66 -15.84 13.79
N VAL A 86 3.57 -15.07 13.87
CA VAL A 86 2.21 -15.60 14.01
C VAL A 86 1.62 -15.90 12.63
N ASN A 87 0.51 -16.64 12.59
CA ASN A 87 -0.13 -17.02 11.34
C ASN A 87 -0.87 -15.83 10.70
N PHE A 88 -0.26 -15.25 9.66
CA PHE A 88 -0.86 -14.22 8.80
C PHE A 88 -1.20 -14.75 7.39
N THR A 89 -1.35 -16.07 7.22
CA THR A 89 -1.82 -16.65 5.96
C THR A 89 -3.12 -15.98 5.50
N GLN A 90 -3.19 -15.60 4.22
CA GLN A 90 -4.32 -14.87 3.63
C GLN A 90 -4.63 -13.52 4.30
N TYR A 91 -3.67 -12.92 5.00
CA TYR A 91 -3.79 -11.53 5.42
C TYR A 91 -3.98 -10.63 4.20
N GLN A 92 -5.02 -9.80 4.22
CA GLN A 92 -5.30 -8.87 3.15
C GLN A 92 -4.42 -7.63 3.30
N ALA A 93 -3.65 -7.28 2.26
CA ALA A 93 -2.89 -6.04 2.25
C ALA A 93 -3.82 -4.83 2.45
N PRO A 94 -3.47 -3.88 3.32
CA PRO A 94 -4.28 -2.69 3.54
C PRO A 94 -4.18 -1.72 2.37
N LEU A 95 -5.13 -0.80 2.30
CA LEU A 95 -5.10 0.26 1.29
C LEU A 95 -4.54 1.55 1.87
N PHE A 96 -3.44 2.02 1.29
CA PHE A 96 -2.92 3.35 1.59
C PHE A 96 -3.72 4.42 0.87
N THR A 97 -3.98 5.53 1.56
CA THR A 97 -4.54 6.73 0.93
C THR A 97 -3.39 7.59 0.42
N ALA A 98 -3.30 7.75 -0.90
CA ALA A 98 -2.28 8.57 -1.54
C ALA A 98 -2.72 10.01 -1.72
N SER A 99 -1.80 10.95 -1.49
CA SER A 99 -1.99 12.37 -1.80
C SER A 99 -0.84 12.90 -2.64
N THR A 100 -1.18 13.73 -3.62
CA THR A 100 -0.21 14.40 -4.48
C THR A 100 0.35 15.66 -3.83
N LYS A 101 1.38 16.26 -4.44
CA LYS A 101 2.00 17.52 -3.99
C LYS A 101 0.99 18.66 -3.81
N SER A 102 -0.04 18.72 -4.65
CA SER A 102 -1.12 19.70 -4.57
C SER A 102 -2.14 19.39 -3.46
N GLY A 103 -2.02 18.26 -2.76
CA GLY A 103 -2.99 17.76 -1.80
C GLY A 103 -4.15 16.99 -2.44
N GLY A 104 -4.13 16.81 -3.76
CA GLY A 104 -5.13 16.07 -4.51
C GLY A 104 -4.98 14.55 -4.40
N TRP A 105 -5.90 13.83 -5.04
CA TRP A 105 -5.82 12.37 -5.19
C TRP A 105 -5.23 12.03 -6.56
N PRO A 106 -4.21 11.15 -6.65
CA PRO A 106 -3.72 10.69 -7.94
C PRO A 106 -4.80 9.84 -8.64
N GLY A 107 -4.73 9.78 -9.98
CA GLY A 107 -5.55 8.85 -10.73
C GLY A 107 -5.22 7.40 -10.35
N SER A 108 -6.23 6.54 -10.31
CA SER A 108 -6.04 5.10 -10.09
C SER A 108 -6.83 4.31 -11.11
N LEU A 109 -6.33 3.11 -11.43
CA LEU A 109 -7.03 2.17 -12.29
C LEU A 109 -7.75 1.17 -11.39
N LEU A 110 -9.09 1.24 -11.37
CA LEU A 110 -9.91 0.32 -10.58
C LEU A 110 -10.10 -1.00 -11.34
N GLY A 111 -10.07 -2.13 -10.62
CA GLY A 111 -10.38 -3.45 -11.19
C GLY A 111 -9.28 -4.07 -12.04
N MET A 112 -8.04 -3.59 -11.89
CA MET A 112 -6.84 -4.09 -12.59
C MET A 112 -6.30 -5.39 -11.98
N SER A 113 -7.16 -6.31 -11.58
CA SER A 113 -6.68 -7.59 -11.06
C SER A 113 -5.99 -8.36 -12.20
N LYS A 114 -4.71 -8.70 -11.99
CA LYS A 114 -3.82 -9.51 -12.86
C LYS A 114 -3.08 -8.83 -14.01
N VAL A 115 -3.01 -7.50 -14.07
CA VAL A 115 -2.20 -6.82 -15.09
C VAL A 115 -0.89 -6.39 -14.48
N GLU A 116 0.19 -7.06 -14.85
CA GLU A 116 1.54 -6.66 -14.48
C GLU A 116 2.03 -5.57 -15.43
N VAL A 117 2.26 -4.39 -14.88
CA VAL A 117 2.82 -3.25 -15.61
C VAL A 117 4.14 -2.91 -14.96
N THR A 118 5.24 -2.96 -15.73
CA THR A 118 6.59 -2.62 -15.22
C THR A 118 6.96 -3.35 -13.90
N GLY A 119 6.63 -4.63 -13.76
CA GLY A 119 6.93 -5.40 -12.53
C GLY A 119 6.14 -4.96 -11.29
N CYS A 120 5.01 -4.26 -11.47
CA CYS A 120 4.05 -3.96 -10.41
C CYS A 120 2.90 -4.95 -10.49
N ALA A 121 2.92 -5.96 -9.61
CA ALA A 121 1.82 -6.88 -9.41
C ALA A 121 1.08 -6.52 -8.11
N GLU A 122 -0.23 -6.34 -8.22
CA GLU A 122 -1.10 -6.15 -7.05
C GLU A 122 -1.42 -7.51 -6.43
N GLU A 123 -0.61 -7.91 -5.47
CA GLU A 123 -0.92 -9.04 -4.62
C GLU A 123 -1.79 -8.59 -3.45
N LEU A 124 -3.02 -9.11 -3.38
CA LEU A 124 -4.00 -8.69 -2.37
C LEU A 124 -3.88 -9.47 -1.07
N PHE A 125 -3.42 -10.72 -1.14
CA PHE A 125 -3.39 -11.63 -0.01
C PHE A 125 -1.99 -12.18 0.21
N ALA A 126 -1.58 -12.20 1.48
CA ALA A 126 -0.32 -12.81 1.88
C ALA A 126 -0.32 -14.32 1.57
N PRO A 127 0.83 -14.88 1.15
CA PRO A 127 0.95 -16.29 0.78
C PRO A 127 0.75 -17.23 1.98
N SER A 128 0.63 -18.53 1.69
CA SER A 128 0.37 -19.56 2.70
C SER A 128 1.46 -19.69 3.76
N ASP A 129 2.70 -19.35 3.41
CA ASP A 129 3.89 -19.40 4.25
C ASP A 129 4.16 -18.10 5.02
N PHE A 130 3.24 -17.13 4.99
CA PHE A 130 3.32 -15.89 5.78
C PHE A 130 2.99 -16.15 7.27
N THR A 131 3.70 -17.11 7.86
CA THR A 131 3.51 -17.63 9.22
C THR A 131 4.81 -17.65 10.02
N THR A 132 5.94 -17.26 9.43
CA THR A 132 7.25 -17.30 10.08
C THR A 132 7.76 -15.90 10.37
N LYS A 133 8.53 -15.75 11.46
CA LYS A 133 9.14 -14.47 11.81
C LYS A 133 10.15 -14.05 10.73
N GLY A 134 10.05 -12.81 10.28
CA GLY A 134 10.85 -12.26 9.18
C GLY A 134 10.35 -12.62 7.78
N ALA A 135 9.27 -13.41 7.65
CA ALA A 135 8.63 -13.62 6.34
C ALA A 135 8.21 -12.27 5.75
N LYS A 136 8.34 -12.14 4.44
CA LYS A 136 8.00 -10.90 3.71
C LYS A 136 6.98 -11.17 2.63
N PHE A 137 6.07 -10.22 2.51
CA PHE A 137 5.04 -10.18 1.48
C PHE A 137 5.03 -8.78 0.88
N SER A 138 5.09 -8.67 -0.45
CA SER A 138 5.06 -7.38 -1.13
C SER A 138 3.81 -7.23 -1.97
N THR A 139 3.22 -6.05 -1.94
CA THR A 139 2.14 -5.65 -2.84
C THR A 139 2.53 -4.36 -3.55
N CYS A 140 2.07 -4.21 -4.79
CA CYS A 140 2.30 -3.01 -5.57
C CYS A 140 0.98 -2.48 -6.12
N ARG A 141 0.74 -1.18 -5.92
CA ARG A 141 -0.43 -0.49 -6.45
C ARG A 141 -0.04 0.59 -7.43
N LEU A 142 -0.65 0.55 -8.60
CA LEU A 142 -0.44 1.52 -9.67
C LEU A 142 -1.38 2.72 -9.54
N TYR A 143 -0.80 3.90 -9.54
CA TYR A 143 -1.48 5.18 -9.72
C TYR A 143 -0.91 5.90 -10.95
N PHE A 144 -1.58 6.96 -11.38
CA PHE A 144 -1.08 7.80 -12.48
C PHE A 144 -1.40 9.27 -12.27
N GLY A 145 -0.60 10.14 -12.87
CA GLY A 145 -0.79 11.58 -12.78
C GLY A 145 0.24 12.34 -13.62
N VAL A 146 0.33 13.65 -13.42
CA VAL A 146 1.32 14.47 -14.12
C VAL A 146 2.61 14.53 -13.31
N ALA A 147 3.76 14.57 -13.99
CA ALA A 147 5.07 14.59 -13.32
C ALA A 147 5.26 15.79 -12.37
N SER A 148 4.60 16.92 -12.65
CA SER A 148 4.64 18.13 -11.83
C SER A 148 3.82 18.03 -10.54
N ASP A 149 2.95 17.03 -10.40
CA ASP A 149 2.13 16.77 -9.22
C ASP A 149 2.27 15.30 -8.75
N PRO A 150 3.47 14.90 -8.28
CA PRO A 150 3.74 13.53 -7.86
C PRO A 150 3.03 13.20 -6.54
N ILE A 151 2.93 11.90 -6.22
CA ILE A 151 2.57 11.45 -4.87
C ILE A 151 3.66 11.89 -3.89
N THR A 152 3.27 12.61 -2.84
CA THR A 152 4.18 13.08 -1.78
C THR A 152 3.85 12.49 -0.42
N SER A 153 2.68 11.87 -0.26
CA SER A 153 2.33 11.16 0.97
C SER A 153 1.46 9.93 0.75
N LEU A 154 1.62 8.97 1.66
CA LEU A 154 0.80 7.77 1.79
C LEU A 154 0.38 7.64 3.25
N LYS A 155 -0.93 7.50 3.47
CA LYS A 155 -1.54 7.44 4.80
C LYS A 155 -2.11 6.06 5.07
N TYR A 156 -1.74 5.48 6.22
CA TYR A 156 -2.42 4.33 6.82
C TYR A 156 -3.26 4.82 8.00
N SER A 157 -4.57 4.65 7.91
CA SER A 157 -5.51 5.04 8.96
C SER A 157 -6.47 3.92 9.34
N GLU A 158 -6.22 2.69 8.92
CA GLU A 158 -7.02 1.55 9.40
C GLU A 158 -6.78 1.30 10.91
N LYS A 159 -7.56 0.41 11.51
CA LYS A 159 -7.34 0.02 12.92
C LYS A 159 -5.86 -0.40 13.10
N PRO A 160 -5.22 -0.01 14.22
CA PRO A 160 -5.76 0.67 15.40
C PRO A 160 -5.81 2.21 15.35
N TYR A 161 -5.62 2.86 14.20
CA TYR A 161 -5.59 4.33 14.08
C TYR A 161 -6.97 4.95 13.76
N ASP A 162 -8.04 4.15 13.83
CA ASP A 162 -9.46 4.57 13.84
C ASP A 162 -9.95 5.46 12.70
N ARG A 163 -9.32 5.40 11.53
CA ARG A 163 -9.63 6.26 10.36
C ARG A 163 -9.56 7.76 10.68
N ASP A 164 -8.86 8.13 11.74
CA ASP A 164 -8.63 9.51 12.15
C ASP A 164 -7.32 10.01 11.52
N ASP A 165 -7.43 11.08 10.73
CA ASP A 165 -6.29 11.70 10.05
C ASP A 165 -5.22 12.20 11.02
N LYS A 166 -5.59 12.57 12.25
CA LYS A 166 -4.63 12.99 13.29
C LYS A 166 -3.88 11.81 13.91
N LYS A 167 -4.45 10.61 13.83
CA LYS A 167 -3.86 9.37 14.38
C LYS A 167 -3.15 8.53 13.33
N ALA A 168 -3.38 8.78 12.05
CA ALA A 168 -2.82 8.01 10.97
C ALA A 168 -1.27 7.98 10.98
N VAL A 169 -0.71 6.87 10.49
CA VAL A 169 0.71 6.79 10.16
C VAL A 169 0.89 7.26 8.72
N ILE A 170 1.80 8.21 8.51
CA ILE A 170 1.99 8.85 7.21
C ILE A 170 3.43 8.66 6.76
N TRP A 171 3.64 8.06 5.57
CA TRP A 171 4.90 8.13 4.86
C TRP A 171 4.88 9.32 3.91
N GLN A 172 5.94 10.11 3.89
CA GLN A 172 6.04 11.29 3.04
C GLN A 172 7.48 11.59 2.62
N SER A 173 7.63 12.29 1.50
CA SER A 173 8.92 12.78 0.95
C SER A 173 9.31 14.13 1.53
#